data_AF-A0A6N9TBS9-F1
#
_entry.id   AF-A0A6N9TBS9-F1
#
_cell.length_a   1.000
_cell.length_b   1.000
_cell.length_c   1.000
_cell.angle_alpha   90.00
_cell.angle_beta   90.00
_cell.angle_gamma   90.00
#
_symmetry.space_group_name_H-M   'P 1'
#
loop_
_entity.id
_entity.type
_entity.pdbx_description
1 polymer ?
#
loop_
_entity_poly.entity_id
_entity_poly.type
_entity_poly.pdbx_seq_one_letter_code
_entity_poly.pdbx_strand_id
1 'polypeptide(L)' 'MEEGMIAIIVMPLVVFTIFVAPIWLILHYRSKKQVNQGLSAEEYAALSTLADKAEKMSERIETLEAILDSEAPEWRNRA' A
#
# COMPACT_ATOMS: atom_id res chain seq x y z
N MET A 1 -22.25 -11.27 -51.39
CA MET A 1 -23.20 -11.02 -50.28
C MET A 1 -22.59 -11.36 -48.92
N GLU A 2 -21.71 -12.35 -48.83
CA GLU A 2 -21.04 -12.73 -47.57
C GLU A 2 -20.12 -11.63 -47.01
N GLU A 3 -19.35 -10.94 -47.87
CA GLU A 3 -18.43 -9.88 -47.44
C GLU A 3 -19.14 -8.68 -46.79
N GLY A 4 -20.28 -8.26 -47.34
CA GLY A 4 -21.07 -7.15 -46.78
C GLY A 4 -21.65 -7.47 -45.41
N MET A 5 -22.05 -8.72 -45.18
CA MET A 5 -22.55 -9.19 -43.89
C MET A 5 -21.44 -9.25 -42.84
N ILE A 6 -20.24 -9.68 -43.22
CA ILE A 6 -19.06 -9.68 -42.34
C ILE A 6 -18.67 -8.24 -41.96
N ALA A 7 -18.66 -7.31 -42.92
CA ALA A 7 -18.29 -5.91 -42.68
C ALA A 7 -19.20 -5.23 -41.65
N ILE A 8 -20.51 -5.50 -41.68
CA ILE A 8 -21.49 -4.94 -40.73
C ILE A 8 -21.23 -5.40 -39.29
N ILE A 9 -20.72 -6.62 -39.09
CA ILE A 9 -20.41 -7.15 -37.77
C ILE A 9 -19.02 -6.69 -37.29
N VAL A 10 -18.04 -6.69 -38.19
CA VAL A 10 -16.64 -6.39 -37.86
C VAL A 10 -16.42 -4.90 -37.59
N MET A 11 -17.09 -4.00 -38.32
CA MET A 11 -16.86 -2.57 -38.19
C MET A 11 -17.18 -2.02 -36.78
N PRO A 12 -18.32 -2.34 -36.15
CA PRO A 12 -18.58 -1.94 -34.76
C PRO A 12 -17.59 -2.54 -33.76
N LEU A 13 -17.17 -3.80 -33.97
CA LEU A 13 -16.21 -4.47 -33.09
C LEU A 13 -14.84 -3.79 -33.14
N VAL A 14 -14.36 -3.44 -34.33
CA VAL A 14 -13.09 -2.71 -34.51
C VAL A 14 -13.14 -1.35 -33.82
N VAL A 15 -14.23 -0.59 -34.03
CA VAL A 15 -14.42 0.71 -33.38
C VAL A 15 -14.44 0.55 -31.85
N PHE A 16 -15.16 -0.44 -31.33
CA PHE A 16 -15.18 -0.76 -29.91
C PHE A 16 -13.78 -1.09 -29.38
N THR A 17 -13.01 -1.92 -30.07
CA THR A 17 -11.63 -2.27 -29.67
C THR A 17 -10.71 -1.05 -29.68
N ILE A 18 -10.85 -0.14 -30.65
CA ILE A 18 -10.07 1.11 -30.72
C ILE A 18 -10.31 1.98 -29.48
N PHE A 19 -11.50 1.97 -28.88
CA PHE A 19 -11.75 2.72 -27.65
C PHE A 19 -11.39 1.96 -26.39
N VAL A 20 -11.73 0.67 -26.32
CA VAL A 20 -11.55 -0.13 -25.10
C VAL A 20 -10.10 -0.51 -24.88
N ALA A 21 -9.34 -0.86 -25.92
CA ALA A 21 -7.95 -1.27 -25.77
C ALA A 21 -7.05 -0.16 -25.21
N PRO A 22 -7.12 1.11 -25.65
CA PRO A 22 -6.36 2.20 -25.03
C PRO A 22 -6.77 2.48 -23.59
N ILE A 23 -8.07 2.44 -23.27
CA ILE A 23 -8.56 2.63 -21.89
C ILE A 23 -8.00 1.52 -20.98
N TRP A 24 -8.08 0.26 -21.43
CA TRP A 24 -7.55 -0.88 -20.70
C TRP A 24 -6.04 -0.76 -20.49
N LEU A 25 -5.30 -0.33 -21.51
CA LEU A 25 -3.87 -0.09 -21.42
C LEU A 25 -3.57 0.97 -20.35
N ILE A 26 -4.24 2.13 -20.41
CA ILE A 26 -4.07 3.19 -19.40
C ILE A 26 -4.35 2.65 -18.00
N LEU A 27 -5.44 1.91 -17.79
CA LEU A 27 -5.79 1.31 -16.49
C LEU A 27 -4.75 0.29 -16.02
N HIS A 28 -4.27 -0.57 -16.93
CA HIS A 28 -3.27 -1.60 -16.64
C HIS A 28 -1.96 -0.97 -16.13
N TYR A 29 -1.43 0.01 -16.86
CA TYR A 29 -0.17 0.66 -16.49
C TYR A 29 -0.33 1.60 -15.30
N ARG A 30 -1.50 2.24 -15.12
CA ARG A 30 -1.77 3.09 -13.96
C ARG A 30 -1.89 2.27 -12.67
N SER A 31 -2.57 1.13 -12.71
CA SER A 31 -2.65 0.20 -11.57
C SER A 31 -1.27 -0.37 -11.20
N LYS A 32 -0.48 -0.77 -12.22
CA LYS A 32 0.89 -1.26 -12.00
C LYS A 32 1.81 -0.17 -11.43
N LYS A 33 1.64 1.09 -11.85
CA LYS A 33 2.37 2.23 -11.28
C LYS A 33 2.01 2.47 -9.81
N GLN A 34 0.73 2.31 -9.44
CA GLN A 34 0.29 2.50 -8.06
C GLN A 34 0.85 1.42 -7.11
N VAL A 35 0.96 0.17 -7.58
CA VAL A 35 1.55 -0.93 -6.79
C VAL A 35 3.06 -0.79 -6.64
N ASN A 36 3.75 -0.23 -7.65
CA ASN A 36 5.20 0.00 -7.59
C ASN A 36 5.59 1.38 -7.05
N GLN A 37 4.63 2.24 -6.74
CA GLN A 37 4.91 3.49 -6.02
C GLN A 37 5.17 3.11 -4.57
N GLY A 38 6.43 3.24 -4.16
CA GLY A 38 6.80 3.21 -2.74
C GLY A 38 6.15 4.37 -1.98
N LEU A 39 6.51 4.50 -0.72
CA LEU A 39 5.93 5.53 0.16
C LEU A 39 6.17 6.93 -0.43
N SER A 40 5.15 7.78 -0.35
CA SER A 40 5.27 9.20 -0.57
C SER A 40 6.18 9.83 0.49
N ALA A 41 6.67 11.05 0.23
CA ALA A 41 7.49 11.78 1.21
C ALA A 41 6.76 11.99 2.55
N GLU A 42 5.44 12.19 2.51
CA GLU A 42 4.60 12.33 3.70
C GLU A 42 4.51 11.02 4.49
N GLU A 43 4.27 9.90 3.79
CA GLU A 43 4.23 8.58 4.41
C GLU A 43 5.60 8.19 5.02
N TYR A 44 6.71 8.53 4.35
CA TYR A 44 8.05 8.37 4.90
C TYR A 44 8.25 9.20 6.18
N ALA A 45 7.83 10.47 6.20
CA ALA A 45 7.96 11.33 7.38
C ALA A 45 7.11 10.82 8.56
N ALA A 46 5.89 10.34 8.29
CA ALA A 46 5.03 9.73 9.29
C ALA A 46 5.64 8.45 9.87
N LEU A 47 6.22 7.58 9.03
CA LEU A 47 6.91 6.37 9.46
C LEU A 47 8.16 6.67 10.29
N SER A 48 8.97 7.65 9.89
CA SER A 48 10.12 8.10 10.68
C SER A 48 9.67 8.58 12.07
N THR A 49 8.61 9.38 12.12
CA THR A 49 8.05 9.86 13.39
C THR A 49 7.55 8.72 14.28
N LEU A 50 6.97 7.67 13.68
CA LEU A 50 6.51 6.51 14.41
C LEU A 50 7.67 5.67 14.94
N ALA A 51 8.73 5.49 14.14
CA ALA A 51 9.95 4.82 14.56
C ALA A 51 10.62 5.54 15.74
N ASP A 52 10.76 6.87 15.66
CA ASP A 52 11.33 7.69 16.74
C ASP A 52 10.50 7.58 18.04
N LYS A 53 9.17 7.47 17.91
CA LYS A 53 8.29 7.26 19.07
C LYS A 53 8.44 5.86 19.65
N ALA A 54 8.62 4.84 18.81
CA ALA A 54 8.83 3.47 19.26
C ALA A 54 10.14 3.35 20.03
N GLU A 55 11.22 3.97 19.55
CA GLU A 55 12.52 4.00 20.22
C GLU A 55 12.40 4.61 21.63
N LYS A 56 11.82 5.81 21.72
CA LYS A 56 11.57 6.49 23.01
C LYS A 56 10.67 5.69 23.94
N MET A 57 9.75 4.91 23.40
CA MET A 57 8.88 4.05 24.21
C MET A 57 9.67 2.87 24.77
N SER A 58 10.57 2.29 23.97
CA SER A 58 11.46 1.21 24.40
C SER A 58 12.36 1.65 25.55
N GLU A 59 13.04 2.79 25.42
CA GLU A 59 13.88 3.36 26.49
C GLU A 59 13.09 3.61 27.79
N ARG A 60 11.86 4.10 27.65
CA ARG A 60 10.98 4.33 28.80
C ARG A 60 10.52 3.04 29.46
N ILE A 61 10.24 1.99 28.67
CA ILE A 61 9.87 0.67 29.21
C ILE A 61 11.06 0.11 29.99
N GLU A 62 12.27 0.13 29.44
CA GLU A 62 13.47 -0.32 30.15
C GLU A 62 13.67 0.44 31.46
N THR A 63 13.48 1.76 31.44
CA THR A 63 13.55 2.59 32.65
C THR A 63 12.48 2.18 33.68
N LEU A 64 11.25 1.95 33.24
CA LEU A 64 10.15 1.52 34.11
C LEU A 64 10.40 0.13 34.69
N GLU A 65 10.93 -0.80 33.90
CA GLU A 65 11.32 -2.13 34.35
C GLU A 65 12.45 -2.05 35.39
N ALA A 66 13.46 -1.20 35.18
CA ALA A 66 14.53 -0.99 36.15
C ALA A 66 14.01 -0.40 37.48
N ILE A 67 13.08 0.55 37.42
CA ILE A 67 12.42 1.09 38.62
C ILE A 67 11.63 -0.01 39.31
N LEU A 68 10.80 -0.77 38.59
CA LEU A 68 10.00 -1.86 39.15
C LEU A 68 10.85 -2.96 39.76
N ASP A 69 11.97 -3.33 39.12
CA ASP A 69 12.93 -4.30 39.66
C ASP A 69 13.56 -3.81 40.98
N SER A 70 13.70 -2.49 41.16
CA SER A 70 14.23 -1.89 42.41
C SER A 70 13.18 -1.67 43.51
N GLU A 71 11.98 -1.22 43.15
CA GLU A 71 10.95 -0.79 44.11
C GLU A 71 9.89 -1.86 44.40
N ALA A 72 9.71 -2.83 43.52
CA ALA A 72 8.69 -3.87 43.64
C ALA A 72 9.20 -5.25 43.21
N PRO A 73 10.23 -5.84 43.85
CA PRO A 73 10.97 -7.02 43.37
C PRO A 73 10.14 -8.26 42.96
N GLU A 74 8.91 -8.39 43.45
CA GLU A 74 7.97 -9.48 43.09
C GLU A 74 7.00 -9.14 41.94
N TRP A 75 7.14 -7.97 41.30
CA TRP A 75 6.18 -7.48 40.29
C TRP A 75 6.04 -8.42 39.10
N ARG A 76 7.15 -9.05 38.69
CA ARG A 76 7.17 -10.02 37.58
C ARG A 76 6.37 -11.29 37.88
N ASN A 77 6.18 -11.65 39.15
CA ASN A 77 5.41 -12.83 39.57
C ASN A 77 3.90 -12.56 39.62
N ARG A 78 3.46 -11.33 39.34
CA ARG A 78 2.04 -10.91 39.37
C ARG A 78 1.44 -10.68 37.98
N ALA A 79 2.24 -10.84 36.91
CA ALA A 79 1.83 -10.67 35.52
C ALA A 79 1.26 -11.96 34.91
#